data_AF-A0A5C6G398-F1
#
_entry.id   AF-A0A5C6G398-F1
#
_cell.length_a   1.000
_cell.length_b   1.000
_cell.length_c   1.000
_cell.angle_alpha   90.00
_cell.angle_beta   90.00
_cell.angle_gamma   90.00
#
_symmetry.space_group_name_H-M   'P 1'
#
loop_
_entity.id
_entity.type
_entity.pdbx_description
1 polymer ?
#
loop_
_entity_poly.entity_id
_entity_poly.type
_entity_poly.pdbx_seq_one_letter_code
_entity_poly.pdbx_strand_id
1 'polypeptide(L)'
;MPIHRIRNNQRDRRGATMALVAVLLPVLLIISAYAINITYIESLNTDVQIASDAAAHAALKEYVLTDGDKAQALTAAQTAASLNPIGEHVMPVGEGDLDVGVSNRNALDSTHSFTPAENGNAIRFVTRSLANSNNTNIKPLFPTFGTNFQFKTQREAIATQAAMDISLVVDRSGSMAYAADEVAQYPPAPAAAPAGWDFGQPVPPSARWLDLIAAVNTFKQLIEASPMEEYVALSTYNSNPATPVRLTNDYTEVMDALQAISVSFEAGGTNIGGGMMEGSAAVTDQALGRPFATKVVIVMTDGIHNYGKDPVNAAHSLYHNGITVFTITFSDEADQNKMKKVADICGGQHFHAVTAAQLADAFREIARRLPSLLTK
;
A
#
# COMPACT_ATOMS: atom_id res chain seq x y z
N MET A 1 -69.52 49.48 -63.98
CA MET A 1 -69.49 48.42 -62.94
C MET A 1 -68.08 47.84 -62.88
N PRO A 2 -67.49 47.70 -61.68
CA PRO A 2 -66.08 47.35 -61.49
C PRO A 2 -65.87 45.84 -61.39
N ILE A 3 -64.71 45.32 -61.81
CA ILE A 3 -64.22 44.02 -61.36
C ILE A 3 -62.81 44.22 -60.82
N HIS A 4 -62.72 44.26 -59.49
CA HIS A 4 -61.49 44.38 -58.72
C HIS A 4 -60.83 43.00 -58.67
N ARG A 5 -59.74 42.79 -59.42
CA ARG A 5 -58.92 41.56 -59.34
C ARG A 5 -57.82 41.75 -58.31
N ILE A 6 -58.01 41.16 -57.13
CA ILE A 6 -56.99 41.06 -56.08
C ILE A 6 -55.87 40.14 -56.59
N ARG A 7 -54.70 40.72 -56.87
CA ARG A 7 -53.52 39.98 -57.32
C ARG A 7 -52.75 39.52 -56.08
N ASN A 8 -52.89 38.24 -55.76
CA ASN A 8 -52.24 37.61 -54.62
C ASN A 8 -50.72 37.56 -54.85
N ASN A 9 -49.97 38.40 -54.13
CA ASN A 9 -48.54 38.57 -54.31
C ASN A 9 -47.80 37.50 -53.47
N GLN A 10 -47.71 36.27 -53.98
CA GLN A 10 -46.81 35.27 -53.40
C GLN A 10 -45.37 35.69 -53.70
N ARG A 11 -44.75 36.41 -52.76
CA ARG A 11 -43.32 36.68 -52.78
C ARG A 11 -42.56 35.35 -52.72
N ASP A 12 -41.77 35.08 -53.75
CA ASP A 12 -40.82 33.96 -53.81
C ASP A 12 -39.80 34.03 -52.67
N ARG A 13 -40.14 33.41 -51.54
CA ARG A 13 -39.25 33.27 -50.37
C ARG A 13 -38.22 32.13 -50.53
N ARG A 14 -38.19 31.46 -51.69
CA ARG A 14 -37.37 30.25 -51.93
C ARG A 14 -35.89 30.54 -52.21
N GLY A 15 -35.52 31.77 -52.60
CA GLY A 15 -34.12 32.13 -52.90
C GLY A 15 -33.30 32.50 -51.64
N ALA A 16 -33.90 33.25 -50.71
CA ALA A 16 -33.23 33.70 -49.50
C ALA A 16 -32.93 32.53 -48.54
N THR A 17 -33.80 31.52 -48.49
CA THR A 17 -33.60 30.34 -47.63
C THR A 17 -32.47 29.45 -48.13
N MET A 18 -32.31 29.25 -49.44
CA MET A 18 -31.17 28.49 -49.99
C MET A 18 -29.84 29.20 -49.74
N ALA A 19 -29.78 30.53 -49.94
CA ALA A 19 -28.57 31.31 -49.66
C ALA A 19 -28.20 31.25 -48.16
N LEU A 20 -29.19 31.31 -47.27
CA LEU A 20 -28.97 31.15 -45.84
C LEU A 20 -28.43 29.76 -45.51
N VAL A 21 -29.06 28.69 -46.02
CA VAL A 21 -28.62 27.30 -45.77
C VAL A 21 -27.21 27.05 -46.31
N ALA A 22 -26.86 27.60 -47.48
CA ALA A 22 -25.53 27.47 -48.08
C ALA A 22 -24.42 28.08 -47.20
N VAL A 23 -24.73 29.10 -46.39
CA VAL A 23 -23.77 29.69 -45.44
C VAL A 23 -23.83 29.02 -44.07
N LEU A 24 -25.03 28.69 -43.60
CA LEU A 24 -25.26 28.21 -42.24
C LEU A 24 -24.83 26.75 -42.04
N LEU A 25 -24.94 25.92 -43.09
CA LEU A 25 -24.53 24.52 -43.04
C LEU A 25 -23.01 24.36 -42.87
N PRO A 26 -22.13 25.05 -43.64
CA PRO A 26 -20.70 25.07 -43.36
C PRO A 26 -20.35 25.59 -41.96
N VAL A 27 -21.01 26.64 -41.49
CA VAL A 27 -20.76 27.20 -40.14
C VAL A 27 -21.10 26.17 -39.06
N LEU A 28 -22.22 25.46 -39.20
CA LEU A 28 -22.62 24.42 -38.25
C LEU A 28 -21.60 23.26 -38.24
N LEU A 29 -21.12 22.83 -39.42
CA LEU A 29 -20.08 21.81 -39.52
C LEU A 29 -18.75 22.23 -38.87
N ILE A 30 -18.35 23.51 -39.02
CA ILE A 30 -17.15 24.05 -38.38
C ILE A 30 -17.28 24.01 -36.85
N ILE A 31 -18.44 24.42 -36.32
CA ILE A 31 -18.70 24.40 -34.88
C ILE A 31 -18.71 22.95 -34.36
N SER A 32 -19.33 22.02 -35.09
CA SER A 32 -19.32 20.59 -34.73
C SER A 32 -17.90 20.01 -34.74
N ALA A 33 -17.09 20.32 -35.76
CA ALA A 33 -15.70 19.86 -35.83
C ALA A 33 -14.86 20.41 -34.67
N TYR A 34 -15.08 21.67 -34.29
CA TYR A 34 -14.42 22.28 -33.13
C TYR A 34 -14.84 21.62 -31.81
N ALA A 35 -16.13 21.35 -31.62
CA ALA A 35 -16.64 20.65 -30.45
C ALA A 35 -16.04 19.23 -30.33
N ILE A 36 -16.00 18.47 -31.44
CA ILE A 36 -15.39 17.13 -31.45
C ILE A 36 -13.89 17.19 -31.12
N ASN A 37 -13.16 18.18 -31.66
CA ASN A 37 -11.75 18.36 -31.33
C ASN A 37 -11.52 18.64 -29.84
N ILE A 38 -12.35 19.48 -29.20
CA ILE A 38 -12.24 19.74 -27.75
C ILE A 38 -12.48 18.44 -26.98
N THR A 39 -13.56 17.71 -27.28
CA THR A 39 -13.86 16.44 -26.61
C THR A 39 -12.73 15.42 -26.79
N TYR A 40 -12.14 15.36 -27.99
CA TYR A 40 -11.01 14.49 -28.28
C TYR A 40 -9.78 14.87 -27.44
N ILE A 41 -9.45 16.16 -27.33
CA ILE A 41 -8.34 16.64 -26.49
C ILE A 41 -8.57 16.33 -25.01
N GLU A 42 -9.80 16.49 -24.50
CA GLU A 42 -10.10 16.15 -23.10
C GLU A 42 -10.05 14.64 -22.81
N SER A 43 -10.40 13.82 -23.80
CA SER A 43 -10.18 12.36 -23.70
C SER A 43 -8.70 12.04 -23.57
N LEU A 44 -7.87 12.62 -24.43
CA LEU A 44 -6.42 12.39 -24.42
C LEU A 44 -5.76 12.92 -23.15
N ASN A 45 -6.24 14.04 -22.62
CA ASN A 45 -5.82 14.56 -21.31
C ASN A 45 -6.06 13.55 -20.19
N THR A 46 -7.20 12.85 -20.25
CA THR A 46 -7.58 11.81 -19.29
C THR A 46 -6.67 10.60 -19.44
N ASP A 47 -6.43 10.15 -20.67
CA ASP A 47 -5.55 9.02 -20.97
C ASP A 47 -4.11 9.28 -20.50
N VAL A 48 -3.60 10.51 -20.73
CA VAL A 48 -2.28 10.93 -20.24
C VAL A 48 -2.22 10.88 -18.72
N GLN A 49 -3.28 11.30 -18.02
CA GLN A 49 -3.33 11.22 -16.56
C GLN A 49 -3.30 9.76 -16.08
N ILE A 50 -4.12 8.88 -16.67
CA ILE A 50 -4.15 7.45 -16.33
C ILE A 50 -2.77 6.81 -16.54
N ALA A 51 -2.13 7.08 -17.69
CA ALA A 51 -0.80 6.57 -17.99
C ALA A 51 0.26 7.13 -17.02
N SER A 52 0.15 8.41 -16.62
CA SER A 52 1.03 9.05 -15.66
C SER A 52 0.88 8.46 -14.25
N ASP A 53 -0.35 8.23 -13.79
CA ASP A 53 -0.64 7.63 -12.48
C ASP A 53 -0.12 6.19 -12.43
N ALA A 54 -0.33 5.42 -13.50
CA ALA A 54 0.20 4.06 -13.62
C ALA A 54 1.74 4.02 -13.64
N ALA A 55 2.37 4.95 -14.37
CA ALA A 55 3.82 5.08 -14.43
C ALA A 55 4.42 5.48 -13.06
N ALA A 56 3.84 6.47 -12.38
CA ALA A 56 4.26 6.89 -11.04
C ALA A 56 4.17 5.74 -10.04
N HIS A 57 3.07 4.99 -10.06
CA HIS A 57 2.89 3.85 -9.15
C HIS A 57 3.87 2.71 -9.43
N ALA A 58 4.06 2.34 -10.69
CA ALA A 58 4.99 1.28 -11.08
C ALA A 58 6.44 1.66 -10.74
N ALA A 59 6.81 2.92 -10.99
CA ALA A 59 8.11 3.46 -10.62
C ALA A 59 8.33 3.39 -9.11
N LEU A 60 7.36 3.84 -8.31
CA LEU A 60 7.46 3.82 -6.85
C LEU A 60 7.62 2.39 -6.35
N LYS A 61 6.79 1.47 -6.82
CA LYS A 61 6.85 0.07 -6.41
C LYS A 61 8.23 -0.53 -6.68
N GLU A 62 8.79 -0.32 -7.87
CA GLU A 62 10.10 -0.89 -8.21
C GLU A 62 11.24 -0.20 -7.46
N TYR A 63 11.17 1.12 -7.29
CA TYR A 63 12.11 1.88 -6.47
C TYR A 63 12.19 1.33 -5.03
N VAL A 64 11.04 0.97 -4.46
CA VAL A 64 10.95 0.36 -3.13
C VAL A 64 11.51 -1.07 -3.11
N LEU A 65 11.20 -1.88 -4.12
CA LEU A 65 11.65 -3.28 -4.18
C LEU A 65 13.16 -3.43 -4.43
N THR A 66 13.81 -2.41 -4.98
CA THR A 66 15.21 -2.42 -5.39
C THR A 66 16.10 -1.54 -4.51
N ASP A 67 15.65 -1.24 -3.28
CA ASP A 67 16.37 -0.43 -2.30
C ASP A 67 16.83 0.94 -2.85
N GLY A 68 16.01 1.56 -3.69
CA GLY A 68 16.22 2.90 -4.21
C GLY A 68 16.91 2.99 -5.58
N ASP A 69 16.92 1.93 -6.38
CA ASP A 69 17.47 1.97 -7.75
C ASP A 69 16.55 2.74 -8.73
N LYS A 70 17.00 3.94 -9.12
CA LYS A 70 16.27 4.82 -10.05
C LYS A 70 16.19 4.27 -11.47
N ALA A 71 17.16 3.45 -11.90
CA ALA A 71 17.16 2.90 -13.26
C ALA A 71 16.09 1.81 -13.43
N GLN A 72 15.90 0.97 -12.40
CA GLN A 72 14.83 -0.02 -12.37
C GLN A 72 13.46 0.66 -12.26
N ALA A 73 13.33 1.68 -11.42
CA ALA A 73 12.13 2.50 -11.33
C ALA A 73 11.73 3.13 -12.68
N LEU A 74 12.69 3.67 -13.44
CA LEU A 74 12.45 4.20 -14.78
C LEU A 74 11.98 3.12 -15.76
N THR A 75 12.58 1.94 -15.71
CA THR A 75 12.19 0.81 -16.57
C THR A 75 10.76 0.34 -16.27
N ALA A 76 10.38 0.29 -14.98
CA ALA A 76 9.02 -0.02 -14.55
C ALA A 76 8.02 1.05 -15.02
N ALA A 77 8.37 2.34 -14.92
CA ALA A 77 7.57 3.45 -15.42
C ALA A 77 7.32 3.35 -16.93
N GLN A 78 8.36 3.06 -17.71
CA GLN A 78 8.28 2.85 -19.17
C GLN A 78 7.37 1.67 -19.52
N THR A 79 7.50 0.57 -18.78
CA THR A 79 6.65 -0.62 -18.96
C THR A 79 5.18 -0.28 -18.69
N ALA A 80 4.88 0.37 -17.57
CA ALA A 80 3.52 0.79 -17.24
C ALA A 80 2.93 1.78 -18.25
N ALA A 81 3.73 2.73 -18.74
CA ALA A 81 3.34 3.65 -19.81
C ALA A 81 3.04 2.92 -21.13
N SER A 82 3.80 1.87 -21.46
CA SER A 82 3.57 1.07 -22.68
C SER A 82 2.27 0.25 -22.65
N LEU A 83 1.79 -0.10 -21.44
CA LEU A 83 0.53 -0.82 -21.24
C LEU A 83 -0.71 0.10 -21.28
N ASN A 84 -0.51 1.42 -21.17
CA ASN A 84 -1.57 2.42 -21.15
C ASN A 84 -1.37 3.44 -22.30
N PRO A 85 -1.63 3.05 -23.56
CA PRO A 85 -1.46 3.92 -24.71
C PRO A 85 -2.46 5.09 -24.69
N ILE A 86 -2.02 6.23 -25.22
CA ILE A 86 -2.81 7.46 -25.39
C ILE A 86 -3.29 7.51 -26.85
N GLY A 87 -4.50 7.00 -27.09
CA GLY A 87 -4.98 6.74 -28.45
C GLY A 87 -4.07 5.75 -29.18
N GLU A 88 -3.47 6.18 -30.30
CA GLU A 88 -2.52 5.37 -31.09
C GLU A 88 -1.05 5.52 -30.68
N HIS A 89 -0.75 6.34 -29.67
CA HIS A 89 0.62 6.69 -29.30
C HIS A 89 0.95 6.17 -27.89
N VAL A 90 2.19 5.73 -27.69
CA VAL A 90 2.72 5.43 -26.35
C VAL A 90 3.35 6.70 -25.77
N MET A 91 3.11 6.95 -24.48
CA MET A 91 3.73 8.07 -23.77
C MET A 91 5.25 7.89 -23.71
N PRO A 92 6.06 8.85 -24.21
CA PRO A 92 7.50 8.80 -24.04
C PRO A 92 7.85 9.09 -22.58
N VAL A 93 8.69 8.25 -21.99
CA VAL A 93 9.14 8.37 -20.60
C VAL A 93 10.66 8.38 -20.56
N GLY A 94 11.23 9.48 -20.07
CA GLY A 94 12.67 9.68 -19.91
C GLY A 94 13.10 9.81 -18.45
N GLU A 95 14.41 9.79 -18.21
CA GLU A 95 14.98 9.94 -16.86
C GLU A 95 14.56 11.26 -16.19
N GLY A 96 14.47 12.34 -16.98
CA GLY A 96 14.05 13.66 -16.50
C GLY A 96 12.55 13.78 -16.17
N ASP A 97 11.74 12.72 -16.36
CA ASP A 97 10.32 12.72 -15.98
C ASP A 97 10.08 12.22 -14.55
N LEU A 98 11.08 11.60 -13.93
CA LEU A 98 11.01 11.03 -12.59
C LEU A 98 11.83 11.85 -11.59
N ASP A 99 11.15 12.45 -10.62
CA ASP A 99 11.80 13.06 -9.47
C ASP A 99 11.55 12.20 -8.22
N VAL A 100 12.61 11.84 -7.51
CA VAL A 100 12.50 11.24 -6.17
C VAL A 100 12.43 12.35 -5.13
N GLY A 101 11.64 12.14 -4.08
CA GLY A 101 11.50 13.13 -3.04
C GLY A 101 10.68 12.65 -1.85
N VAL A 102 10.44 13.57 -0.92
CA VAL A 102 9.61 13.33 0.25
C VAL A 102 8.26 13.99 0.04
N SER A 103 7.19 13.21 0.23
CA SER A 103 5.82 13.69 0.24
C SER A 103 5.25 13.50 1.62
N ASN A 104 4.92 14.63 2.26
CA ASN A 104 4.30 14.67 3.57
C ASN A 104 2.96 15.39 3.50
N ARG A 105 2.05 14.99 4.40
CA ARG A 105 0.75 15.62 4.59
C ARG A 105 0.65 16.17 6.00
N ASN A 106 0.58 17.50 6.12
CA ASN A 106 0.59 18.18 7.41
C ASN A 106 -0.80 18.23 8.08
N ALA A 107 -1.91 18.11 7.33
CA ALA A 107 -3.27 18.10 7.89
C ALA A 107 -4.30 17.33 7.03
N LEU A 108 -5.43 16.93 7.62
CA LEU A 108 -6.55 16.21 6.97
C LEU A 108 -7.20 16.98 5.81
N ASP A 109 -7.03 18.29 5.76
CA ASP A 109 -7.55 19.22 4.75
C ASP A 109 -6.46 19.76 3.81
N SER A 110 -5.17 19.47 4.08
CA SER A 110 -4.07 19.91 3.23
C SER A 110 -3.78 18.93 2.10
N THR A 111 -3.33 19.47 0.96
CA THR A 111 -2.78 18.67 -0.15
C THR A 111 -1.40 18.15 0.25
N HIS A 112 -0.97 17.02 -0.32
CA HIS A 112 0.39 16.53 -0.14
C HIS A 112 1.38 17.54 -0.72
N SER A 113 2.45 17.83 0.01
CA SER A 113 3.54 18.67 -0.49
C SER A 113 4.74 17.81 -0.81
N PHE A 114 5.11 17.75 -2.09
CA PHE A 114 6.30 17.05 -2.55
C PHE A 114 7.53 17.96 -2.51
N THR A 115 8.61 17.48 -1.92
CA THR A 115 9.92 18.15 -1.91
C THR A 115 10.96 17.21 -2.52
N PRO A 116 11.64 17.57 -3.63
CA PRO A 116 12.69 16.74 -4.22
C PRO A 116 13.83 16.46 -3.24
N ALA A 117 14.30 15.21 -3.21
CA ALA A 117 15.40 14.75 -2.36
C ALA A 117 16.19 13.65 -3.08
N GLU A 118 17.44 13.36 -2.64
CA GLU A 118 18.23 12.29 -3.26
C GLU A 118 17.58 10.92 -3.09
N ASN A 119 17.04 10.67 -1.89
CA ASN A 119 16.22 9.53 -1.48
C ASN A 119 14.94 10.06 -0.82
N GLY A 120 13.82 9.33 -0.95
CA GLY A 120 12.60 9.73 -0.28
C GLY A 120 11.46 8.72 -0.46
N ASN A 121 10.36 8.98 0.26
CA ASN A 121 9.19 8.11 0.30
C ASN A 121 8.22 8.32 -0.89
N ALA A 122 8.55 9.19 -1.84
CA ALA A 122 7.67 9.51 -2.95
C ALA A 122 8.39 9.66 -4.28
N ILE A 123 7.68 9.32 -5.34
CA ILE A 123 8.07 9.56 -6.72
C ILE A 123 7.06 10.52 -7.33
N ARG A 124 7.57 11.64 -7.84
CA ARG A 124 6.81 12.53 -8.70
C ARG A 124 7.14 12.19 -10.15
N PHE A 125 6.10 11.87 -10.91
CA PHE A 125 6.16 11.67 -12.35
C PHE A 125 5.57 12.89 -13.05
N VAL A 126 6.34 13.50 -13.96
CA VAL A 126 5.89 14.64 -14.78
C VAL A 126 6.14 14.32 -16.24
N THR A 127 5.15 14.51 -17.11
CA THR A 127 5.25 14.19 -18.55
C THR A 127 6.08 15.23 -19.34
N ARG A 128 7.30 15.54 -18.89
CA ARG A 128 8.19 16.55 -19.51
C ARG A 128 8.67 16.08 -20.87
N SER A 129 8.96 14.80 -21.04
CA SER A 129 9.31 14.21 -22.34
C SER A 129 8.18 14.33 -23.35
N LEU A 130 6.92 14.17 -22.94
CA LEU A 130 5.76 14.37 -23.83
C LEU A 130 5.60 15.84 -24.22
N ALA A 131 5.76 16.77 -23.27
CA ALA A 131 5.66 18.21 -23.52
C ALA A 131 6.80 18.73 -24.43
N ASN A 132 8.01 18.22 -24.26
CA ASN A 132 9.21 18.69 -24.95
C ASN A 132 9.59 17.88 -26.20
N SER A 133 8.98 16.71 -26.42
CA SER A 133 9.23 15.89 -27.60
C SER A 133 8.79 16.59 -28.89
N ASN A 134 9.64 16.48 -29.91
CA ASN A 134 9.35 16.90 -31.28
C ASN A 134 8.76 15.76 -32.14
N ASN A 135 8.76 14.52 -31.63
CA ASN A 135 8.39 13.31 -32.36
C ASN A 135 6.98 12.78 -32.01
N THR A 136 6.40 13.19 -30.90
CA THR A 136 5.03 12.82 -30.49
C THR A 136 4.06 13.93 -30.85
N ASN A 137 3.72 14.00 -32.14
CA ASN A 137 2.82 15.00 -32.67
C ASN A 137 1.38 14.45 -32.63
N ILE A 138 0.72 14.55 -31.49
CA ILE A 138 -0.70 14.19 -31.43
C ILE A 138 -1.51 15.32 -32.08
N LYS A 139 -2.17 14.99 -33.18
CA LYS A 139 -2.94 15.93 -34.00
C LYS A 139 -4.41 15.89 -33.60
N PRO A 140 -5.14 17.02 -33.69
CA PRO A 140 -6.58 17.02 -33.55
C PRO A 140 -7.23 16.20 -34.68
N LEU A 141 -8.42 15.65 -34.41
CA LEU A 141 -9.14 14.79 -35.36
C LEU A 141 -9.50 15.54 -36.66
N PHE A 142 -9.88 16.82 -36.54
CA PHE A 142 -10.15 17.69 -37.68
C PHE A 142 -9.09 18.80 -37.81
N PRO A 143 -8.66 19.14 -39.04
CA PRO A 143 -7.70 20.21 -39.27
C PRO A 143 -8.29 21.58 -38.90
N THR A 144 -7.55 22.33 -38.08
CA THR A 144 -7.90 23.71 -37.70
C THR A 144 -7.33 24.71 -38.70
N PHE A 145 -8.17 25.15 -39.64
CA PHE A 145 -7.93 26.29 -40.53
C PHE A 145 -6.53 26.30 -41.21
N GLY A 146 -6.08 25.15 -41.70
CA GLY A 146 -4.81 25.05 -42.44
C GLY A 146 -3.55 25.23 -41.58
N THR A 147 -3.69 25.30 -40.26
CA THR A 147 -2.56 25.31 -39.32
C THR A 147 -2.33 23.89 -38.79
N ASN A 148 -1.07 23.47 -38.73
CA ASN A 148 -0.67 22.24 -38.05
C ASN A 148 -0.72 22.45 -36.54
N PHE A 149 -1.93 22.56 -35.98
CA PHE A 149 -2.12 22.64 -34.55
C PHE A 149 -1.71 21.31 -33.91
N GLN A 150 -0.76 21.38 -32.98
CA GLN A 150 -0.30 20.25 -32.19
C GLN A 150 -0.63 20.56 -30.74
N PHE A 151 -1.11 19.57 -30.01
CA PHE A 151 -1.34 19.73 -28.58
C PHE A 151 -0.23 19.04 -27.79
N LYS A 152 0.23 19.72 -26.75
CA LYS A 152 1.26 19.25 -25.82
C LYS A 152 0.66 19.30 -24.43
N THR A 153 0.65 18.18 -23.72
CA THR A 153 0.08 18.09 -22.38
C THR A 153 1.20 17.83 -21.38
N GLN A 154 1.16 18.56 -20.28
CA GLN A 154 1.99 18.30 -19.12
C GLN A 154 1.07 17.88 -17.98
N ARG A 155 1.24 16.65 -17.50
CA ARG A 155 0.57 16.12 -16.31
C ARG A 155 1.61 15.78 -15.26
N GLU A 156 1.17 15.84 -14.02
CA GLU A 156 1.91 15.48 -12.83
C GLU A 156 1.11 14.41 -12.09
N ALA A 157 1.81 13.39 -11.61
CA ALA A 157 1.29 12.34 -10.78
C ALA A 157 2.31 12.05 -9.68
N ILE A 158 1.89 12.01 -8.43
CA ILE A 158 2.76 11.67 -7.31
C ILE A 158 2.34 10.31 -6.74
N ALA A 159 3.30 9.41 -6.55
CA ALA A 159 3.11 8.19 -5.81
C ALA A 159 3.88 8.34 -4.49
N THR A 160 3.21 8.14 -3.37
CA THR A 160 3.83 8.27 -2.04
C THR A 160 3.65 6.97 -1.28
N GLN A 161 4.75 6.36 -0.87
CA GLN A 161 4.71 5.20 0.00
C GLN A 161 4.25 5.63 1.40
N ALA A 162 3.25 4.93 1.94
CA ALA A 162 2.66 5.26 3.23
C ALA A 162 3.70 5.02 4.34
N ALA A 163 3.74 5.92 5.33
CA ALA A 163 4.34 5.59 6.61
C ALA A 163 3.58 4.40 7.24
N MET A 164 4.24 3.61 8.09
CA MET A 164 3.62 2.39 8.64
C MET A 164 3.78 2.27 10.14
N ASP A 165 2.66 2.02 10.80
CA ASP A 165 2.65 1.68 12.21
C ASP A 165 2.36 0.19 12.34
N ILE A 166 3.37 -0.53 12.81
CA ILE A 166 3.38 -1.98 12.92
C ILE A 166 3.24 -2.34 14.39
N SER A 167 2.32 -3.23 14.73
CA SER A 167 2.33 -3.90 16.03
C SER A 167 2.70 -5.37 15.85
N LEU A 168 3.80 -5.76 16.48
CA LEU A 168 4.20 -7.15 16.66
C LEU A 168 3.41 -7.72 17.83
N VAL A 169 2.50 -8.65 17.55
CA VAL A 169 1.68 -9.34 18.55
C VAL A 169 2.28 -10.73 18.76
N VAL A 170 2.96 -10.92 19.88
CA VAL A 170 3.80 -12.08 20.14
C VAL A 170 3.21 -12.98 21.25
N ASP A 171 3.16 -14.28 20.96
CA ASP A 171 2.77 -15.32 21.91
C ASP A 171 3.90 -15.56 22.93
N ARG A 172 3.56 -15.48 24.21
CA ARG A 172 4.43 -15.86 25.34
C ARG A 172 3.75 -16.87 26.25
N SER A 173 2.90 -17.72 25.67
CA SER A 173 2.26 -18.84 26.37
C SER A 173 3.27 -19.93 26.74
N GLY A 174 2.86 -20.85 27.61
CA GLY A 174 3.75 -21.89 28.12
C GLY A 174 4.35 -22.80 27.04
N SER A 175 3.69 -22.96 25.89
CA SER A 175 4.18 -23.76 24.75
C SER A 175 5.45 -23.18 24.12
N MET A 176 5.64 -21.87 24.19
CA MET A 176 6.80 -21.19 23.63
C MET A 176 8.12 -21.53 24.36
N ALA A 177 8.05 -22.15 25.55
CA ALA A 177 9.20 -22.65 26.29
C ALA A 177 9.75 -23.99 25.77
N TYR A 178 8.99 -24.69 24.94
CA TYR A 178 9.38 -25.98 24.33
C TYR A 178 10.19 -25.75 23.05
N ALA A 179 10.92 -26.76 22.61
CA ALA A 179 11.60 -26.71 21.31
C ALA A 179 10.60 -26.79 20.14
N ALA A 180 11.01 -26.36 18.94
CA ALA A 180 10.14 -26.36 17.76
C ALA A 180 9.73 -27.78 17.32
N ASP A 181 10.55 -28.78 17.61
CA ASP A 181 10.36 -30.21 17.31
C ASP A 181 9.79 -31.02 18.51
N GLU A 182 9.46 -30.34 19.61
CA GLU A 182 8.93 -30.96 20.82
C GLU A 182 7.44 -30.63 21.00
N VAL A 183 6.64 -31.60 21.46
CA VAL A 183 5.22 -31.41 21.79
C VAL A 183 5.10 -30.63 23.09
N ALA A 184 4.35 -29.53 23.08
CA ALA A 184 4.20 -28.65 24.23
C ALA A 184 3.18 -29.18 25.26
N GLN A 185 3.60 -30.10 26.14
CA GLN A 185 2.74 -30.65 27.19
C GLN A 185 3.41 -30.71 28.56
N TYR A 186 2.99 -29.84 29.47
CA TYR A 186 3.43 -29.85 30.86
C TYR A 186 2.44 -30.63 31.76
N PRO A 187 2.90 -31.55 32.65
CA PRO A 187 4.24 -32.16 32.74
C PRO A 187 4.46 -33.28 31.69
N PRO A 188 5.72 -33.59 31.28
CA PRO A 188 7.01 -33.12 31.86
C PRO A 188 7.43 -31.71 31.41
N ALA A 189 8.51 -31.18 32.00
CA ALA A 189 9.14 -29.93 31.57
C ALA A 189 9.83 -30.11 30.19
N PRO A 190 10.12 -29.01 29.46
CA PRO A 190 10.81 -29.09 28.17
C PRO A 190 12.11 -29.88 28.23
N ALA A 191 12.41 -30.68 27.21
CA ALA A 191 13.56 -31.58 27.20
C ALA A 191 14.91 -30.83 27.34
N ALA A 192 14.98 -29.60 26.84
CA ALA A 192 16.17 -28.76 26.94
C ALA A 192 16.29 -28.02 28.29
N ALA A 193 15.28 -28.09 29.15
CA ALA A 193 15.27 -27.37 30.41
C ALA A 193 16.27 -27.98 31.42
N PRO A 194 16.99 -27.15 32.20
CA PRO A 194 17.85 -27.64 33.27
C PRO A 194 17.10 -28.49 34.31
N ALA A 195 17.81 -29.35 35.03
CA ALA A 195 17.21 -30.14 36.11
C ALA A 195 16.61 -29.23 37.19
N GLY A 196 15.32 -29.41 37.50
CA GLY A 196 14.60 -28.58 38.47
C GLY A 196 14.10 -27.24 37.92
N TRP A 197 14.14 -27.05 36.60
CA TRP A 197 13.52 -25.90 35.95
C TRP A 197 12.01 -25.91 36.10
N ASP A 198 11.44 -24.72 36.31
CA ASP A 198 10.01 -24.46 36.30
C ASP A 198 9.74 -23.06 35.75
N PHE A 199 8.49 -22.77 35.42
CA PHE A 199 8.09 -21.44 34.96
C PHE A 199 8.44 -20.35 35.99
N GLY A 200 8.77 -19.15 35.50
CA GLY A 200 9.34 -18.06 36.28
C GLY A 200 10.87 -18.06 36.33
N GLN A 201 11.53 -19.09 35.77
CA GLN A 201 12.96 -19.11 35.52
C GLN A 201 13.31 -18.66 34.09
N PRO A 202 14.60 -18.45 33.77
CA PRO A 202 15.03 -18.14 32.40
C PRO A 202 14.57 -19.19 31.39
N VAL A 203 14.29 -18.74 30.17
CA VAL A 203 13.82 -19.60 29.08
C VAL A 203 14.81 -20.74 28.81
N PRO A 204 14.33 -21.99 28.62
CA PRO A 204 15.18 -23.12 28.26
C PRO A 204 15.99 -22.87 26.97
N PRO A 205 17.20 -23.43 26.86
CA PRO A 205 17.95 -23.46 25.61
C PRO A 205 17.11 -24.04 24.46
N SER A 206 17.24 -23.50 23.25
CA SER A 206 16.54 -23.98 22.04
C SER A 206 15.01 -23.90 22.10
N ALA A 207 14.45 -23.10 23.01
CA ALA A 207 13.01 -22.85 23.05
C ALA A 207 12.53 -22.07 21.83
N ARG A 208 11.29 -22.32 21.41
CA ARG A 208 10.58 -21.57 20.35
C ARG A 208 10.63 -20.06 20.57
N TRP A 209 10.59 -19.62 21.82
CA TRP A 209 10.74 -18.21 22.21
C TRP A 209 12.07 -17.60 21.77
N LEU A 210 13.19 -18.33 21.88
CA LEU A 210 14.50 -17.81 21.46
C LEU A 210 14.61 -17.74 19.93
N ASP A 211 14.00 -18.69 19.22
CA ASP A 211 13.89 -18.66 17.76
C ASP A 211 13.06 -17.46 17.28
N LEU A 212 11.98 -17.13 18.00
CA LEU A 212 11.20 -15.93 17.77
C LEU A 212 12.05 -14.67 17.90
N ILE A 213 12.83 -14.53 18.97
CA ILE A 213 13.71 -13.38 19.17
C ILE A 213 14.71 -13.24 18.00
N ALA A 214 15.29 -14.34 17.55
CA ALA A 214 16.21 -14.33 16.41
C ALA A 214 15.51 -13.89 15.10
N ALA A 215 14.27 -14.32 14.88
CA ALA A 215 13.48 -13.93 13.72
C ALA A 215 13.05 -12.45 13.77
N VAL A 216 12.64 -11.94 14.95
CA VAL A 216 12.34 -10.52 15.15
C VAL A 216 13.59 -9.66 14.98
N ASN A 217 14.77 -10.13 15.39
CA ASN A 217 16.03 -9.44 15.10
C ASN A 217 16.33 -9.37 13.60
N THR A 218 15.99 -10.41 12.84
CA THR A 218 16.08 -10.37 11.37
C THR A 218 15.12 -9.34 10.79
N PHE A 219 13.88 -9.28 11.30
CA PHE A 219 12.90 -8.28 10.91
C PHE A 219 13.38 -6.85 11.22
N LYS A 220 13.95 -6.61 12.40
CA LYS A 220 14.59 -5.35 12.79
C LYS A 220 15.64 -4.92 11.78
N GLN A 221 16.55 -5.81 11.38
CA GLN A 221 17.60 -5.48 10.41
C GLN A 221 17.05 -5.06 9.04
N LEU A 222 15.93 -5.64 8.60
CA LEU A 222 15.29 -5.27 7.34
C LEU A 222 14.64 -3.89 7.43
N ILE A 223 13.96 -3.61 8.54
CA ILE A 223 13.32 -2.31 8.77
C ILE A 223 14.38 -1.22 8.97
N GLU A 224 15.48 -1.48 9.67
CA GLU A 224 16.58 -0.51 9.80
C GLU A 224 17.30 -0.21 8.48
N ALA A 225 17.30 -1.17 7.55
CA ALA A 225 17.81 -0.97 6.20
C ALA A 225 16.80 -0.24 5.29
N SER A 226 15.53 -0.16 5.69
CA SER A 226 14.50 0.56 4.97
C SER A 226 14.83 2.05 4.96
N PRO A 227 14.66 2.75 3.82
CA PRO A 227 14.80 4.21 3.77
C PRO A 227 13.62 4.94 4.47
N MET A 228 12.66 4.20 5.02
CA MET A 228 11.49 4.74 5.68
C MET A 228 11.64 4.78 7.20
N GLU A 229 10.78 5.57 7.84
CA GLU A 229 10.65 5.58 9.29
C GLU A 229 9.39 4.78 9.68
N GLU A 230 9.53 3.48 9.89
CA GLU A 230 8.49 2.64 10.46
C GLU A 230 8.42 2.82 11.98
N TYR A 231 7.21 2.78 12.54
CA TYR A 231 7.04 2.76 14.00
C TYR A 231 6.59 1.37 14.36
N VAL A 232 7.26 0.75 15.33
CA VAL A 232 6.97 -0.60 15.79
C VAL A 232 6.51 -0.55 17.24
N ALA A 233 5.42 -1.23 17.54
CA ALA A 233 4.98 -1.54 18.90
C ALA A 233 5.11 -3.04 19.16
N LEU A 234 5.33 -3.41 20.41
CA LEU A 234 5.32 -4.79 20.86
C LEU A 234 4.13 -5.01 21.79
N SER A 235 3.23 -5.90 21.38
CA SER A 235 2.18 -6.45 22.21
C SER A 235 2.47 -7.93 22.44
N THR A 236 2.35 -8.39 23.67
CA THR A 236 2.59 -9.79 24.04
C THR A 236 1.38 -10.37 24.73
N TYR A 237 1.18 -11.67 24.65
CA TYR A 237 0.05 -12.32 25.33
C TYR A 237 0.39 -13.69 25.87
N ASN A 238 -0.15 -13.99 27.05
CA ASN A 238 -0.38 -15.36 27.53
C ASN A 238 -1.88 -15.50 27.80
N SER A 239 -2.31 -15.85 29.02
CA SER A 239 -3.70 -15.66 29.45
C SER A 239 -4.09 -14.17 29.44
N ASN A 240 -3.13 -13.29 29.77
CA ASN A 240 -3.32 -11.84 29.83
C ASN A 240 -2.49 -11.16 28.73
N PRO A 241 -3.12 -10.34 27.88
CA PRO A 241 -2.40 -9.54 26.90
C PRO A 241 -1.82 -8.28 27.57
N ALA A 242 -0.71 -7.77 27.03
CA ALA A 242 -0.06 -6.55 27.48
C ALA A 242 0.70 -5.91 26.30
N THR A 243 0.97 -4.61 26.39
CA THR A 243 1.79 -3.88 25.41
C THR A 243 3.05 -3.32 26.09
N PRO A 244 4.14 -4.12 26.18
CA PRO A 244 5.39 -3.69 26.83
C PRO A 244 6.04 -2.47 26.17
N VAL A 245 5.94 -2.36 24.84
CA VAL A 245 6.55 -1.27 24.07
C VAL A 245 5.46 -0.67 23.20
N ARG A 246 5.19 0.62 23.41
CA ARG A 246 4.27 1.39 22.55
C ARG A 246 4.99 1.75 21.25
N LEU A 247 4.28 2.31 20.28
CA LEU A 247 4.87 2.69 18.98
C LEU A 247 6.13 3.54 19.17
N THR A 248 7.26 3.04 18.66
CA THR A 248 8.57 3.70 18.70
C THR A 248 9.33 3.42 17.40
N ASN A 249 10.27 4.31 17.06
CA ASN A 249 11.25 4.09 16.00
C ASN A 249 12.60 3.56 16.55
N ASP A 250 12.72 3.43 17.89
CA ASP A 250 13.85 2.74 18.51
C ASP A 250 13.54 1.24 18.67
N TYR A 251 13.96 0.47 17.67
CA TYR A 251 13.77 -0.98 17.66
C TYR A 251 14.58 -1.71 18.76
N THR A 252 15.52 -1.03 19.40
CA THR A 252 16.25 -1.58 20.55
C THR A 252 15.31 -1.82 21.72
N GLU A 253 14.33 -0.93 21.95
CA GLU A 253 13.33 -1.09 23.01
C GLU A 253 12.51 -2.38 22.84
N VAL A 254 12.16 -2.72 21.59
CA VAL A 254 11.44 -3.95 21.26
C VAL A 254 12.28 -5.18 21.59
N MET A 255 13.56 -5.16 21.20
CA MET A 255 14.48 -6.27 21.48
C MET A 255 14.75 -6.43 22.98
N ASP A 256 14.94 -5.32 23.70
CA ASP A 256 15.16 -5.32 25.14
C ASP A 256 13.94 -5.86 25.90
N ALA A 257 12.73 -5.50 25.48
CA ALA A 257 11.49 -6.02 26.06
C ALA A 257 11.32 -7.53 25.84
N LEU A 258 11.65 -8.04 24.65
CA LEU A 258 11.64 -9.48 24.37
C LEU A 258 12.72 -10.22 25.19
N GLN A 259 13.91 -9.63 25.30
CA GLN A 259 14.99 -10.21 26.09
C GLN A 259 14.66 -10.22 27.58
N ALA A 260 13.97 -9.20 28.09
CA ALA A 260 13.52 -9.14 29.48
C ALA A 260 12.54 -10.28 29.82
N ILE A 261 11.60 -10.61 28.93
CA ILE A 261 10.69 -11.76 29.09
C ILE A 261 11.47 -13.08 29.14
N SER A 262 12.62 -13.16 28.47
CA SER A 262 13.46 -14.37 28.46
C SER A 262 14.10 -14.70 29.82
N VAL A 263 14.18 -13.73 30.73
CA VAL A 263 14.81 -13.90 32.05
C VAL A 263 13.85 -14.50 33.08
N SER A 264 12.54 -14.25 32.95
CA SER A 264 11.50 -14.77 33.84
C SER A 264 10.31 -15.21 33.00
N PHE A 265 10.35 -16.44 32.50
CA PHE A 265 9.35 -16.93 31.57
C PHE A 265 8.14 -17.52 32.31
N GLU A 266 7.08 -16.72 32.40
CA GLU A 266 5.85 -17.12 33.09
C GLU A 266 4.97 -18.01 32.22
N ALA A 267 4.39 -19.04 32.81
CA ALA A 267 3.37 -19.84 32.14
C ALA A 267 2.11 -19.02 31.83
N GLY A 268 1.30 -19.53 30.91
CA GLY A 268 -0.06 -19.06 30.70
C GLY A 268 -0.71 -19.71 29.48
N GLY A 269 -2.00 -19.43 29.32
CA GLY A 269 -2.75 -19.84 28.14
C GLY A 269 -2.41 -19.02 26.90
N THR A 270 -3.17 -19.24 25.85
CA THR A 270 -2.97 -18.68 24.50
C THR A 270 -4.18 -17.81 24.16
N ASN A 271 -4.14 -16.53 24.55
CA ASN A 271 -5.20 -15.54 24.31
C ASN A 271 -4.92 -14.70 23.06
N ILE A 272 -5.02 -15.34 21.88
CA ILE A 272 -4.68 -14.71 20.60
C ILE A 272 -5.54 -13.47 20.35
N GLY A 273 -6.86 -13.57 20.54
CA GLY A 273 -7.75 -12.43 20.30
C GLY A 273 -7.52 -11.28 21.28
N GLY A 274 -7.08 -11.53 22.51
CA GLY A 274 -6.64 -10.49 23.44
C GLY A 274 -5.39 -9.76 22.94
N GLY A 275 -4.38 -10.51 22.50
CA GLY A 275 -3.17 -9.95 21.90
C GLY A 275 -3.47 -9.11 20.65
N MET A 276 -4.38 -9.56 19.79
CA MET A 276 -4.81 -8.79 18.61
C MET A 276 -5.48 -7.46 18.98
N MET A 277 -6.28 -7.43 20.03
CA MET A 277 -6.91 -6.19 20.49
C MET A 277 -5.89 -5.21 21.08
N GLU A 278 -4.89 -5.70 21.83
CA GLU A 278 -3.76 -4.87 22.29
C GLU A 278 -2.97 -4.31 21.11
N GLY A 279 -2.67 -5.15 20.11
CA GLY A 279 -1.95 -4.69 18.92
C GLY A 279 -2.75 -3.66 18.12
N SER A 280 -4.07 -3.84 18.01
CA SER A 280 -4.96 -2.82 17.45
C SER A 280 -4.88 -1.52 18.24
N ALA A 281 -4.97 -1.58 19.56
CA ALA A 281 -4.92 -0.40 20.42
C ALA A 281 -3.59 0.34 20.30
N ALA A 282 -2.47 -0.40 20.17
CA ALA A 282 -1.14 0.16 20.01
C ALA A 282 -1.00 0.94 18.70
N VAL A 283 -1.48 0.41 17.56
CA VAL A 283 -1.36 1.10 16.27
C VAL A 283 -2.39 2.23 16.08
N THR A 284 -3.50 2.19 16.81
CA THR A 284 -4.54 3.24 16.80
C THR A 284 -4.41 4.21 17.98
N ASP A 285 -3.30 4.19 18.71
CA ASP A 285 -3.07 5.09 19.83
C ASP A 285 -3.19 6.55 19.40
N GLN A 286 -3.97 7.36 20.11
CA GLN A 286 -4.24 8.74 19.69
C GLN A 286 -3.03 9.67 19.84
N ALA A 287 -2.08 9.33 20.71
CA ALA A 287 -0.90 10.16 20.97
C ALA A 287 0.31 9.73 20.12
N LEU A 288 0.46 8.44 19.87
CA LEU A 288 1.62 7.87 19.19
C LEU A 288 1.31 7.33 17.78
N GLY A 289 0.07 6.91 17.54
CA GLY A 289 -0.37 6.42 16.25
C GLY A 289 -0.43 7.54 15.22
N ARG A 290 0.26 7.35 14.09
CA ARG A 290 0.28 8.33 13.00
C ARG A 290 -1.05 8.26 12.22
N PRO A 291 -1.82 9.36 12.09
CA PRO A 291 -3.17 9.32 11.53
C PRO A 291 -3.27 8.79 10.09
N PHE A 292 -2.20 8.93 9.30
CA PHE A 292 -2.17 8.56 7.88
C PHE A 292 -1.24 7.37 7.59
N ALA A 293 -0.67 6.77 8.63
CA ALA A 293 0.15 5.58 8.46
C ALA A 293 -0.75 4.38 8.20
N THR A 294 -0.32 3.48 7.31
CA THR A 294 -0.96 2.18 7.20
C THR A 294 -0.75 1.42 8.50
N LYS A 295 -1.86 0.86 9.02
CA LYS A 295 -1.88 0.14 10.29
C LYS A 295 -1.74 -1.34 10.02
N VAL A 296 -0.67 -1.93 10.51
CA VAL A 296 -0.35 -3.35 10.30
C VAL A 296 -0.19 -4.03 11.65
N VAL A 297 -0.81 -5.18 11.80
CA VAL A 297 -0.63 -6.05 12.96
C VAL A 297 -0.08 -7.38 12.48
N ILE A 298 1.05 -7.80 13.04
CA ILE A 298 1.68 -9.09 12.75
C ILE A 298 1.46 -9.97 13.98
N VAL A 299 0.59 -10.97 13.85
CA VAL A 299 0.25 -11.89 14.95
C VAL A 299 1.07 -13.15 14.80
N MET A 300 1.85 -13.48 15.82
CA MET A 300 2.54 -14.75 15.94
C MET A 300 1.91 -15.62 17.03
N THR A 301 1.78 -16.91 16.76
CA THR A 301 1.34 -17.93 17.72
C THR A 301 2.01 -19.26 17.45
N ASP A 302 2.32 -20.02 18.51
CA ASP A 302 2.87 -21.36 18.37
C ASP A 302 1.88 -22.49 18.68
N GLY A 303 0.64 -22.14 18.99
CA GLY A 303 -0.32 -23.09 19.55
C GLY A 303 -1.78 -22.80 19.19
N ILE A 304 -2.66 -23.37 20.02
CA ILE A 304 -4.10 -23.32 19.81
C ILE A 304 -4.72 -22.34 20.79
N HIS A 305 -5.47 -21.38 20.27
CA HIS A 305 -6.29 -20.47 21.08
C HIS A 305 -7.12 -21.24 22.11
N ASN A 306 -6.93 -20.92 23.39
CA ASN A 306 -7.60 -21.61 24.49
C ASN A 306 -8.11 -20.67 25.61
N TYR A 307 -7.87 -19.36 25.49
CA TYR A 307 -8.25 -18.39 26.51
C TYR A 307 -8.75 -17.08 25.91
N GLY A 308 -9.68 -16.40 26.56
CA GLY A 308 -10.12 -15.06 26.15
C GLY A 308 -10.88 -15.01 24.82
N LYS A 309 -10.75 -13.87 24.12
CA LYS A 309 -11.58 -13.55 22.93
C LYS A 309 -11.15 -14.39 21.74
N ASP A 310 -12.11 -14.99 21.04
CA ASP A 310 -11.82 -15.75 19.81
C ASP A 310 -11.13 -14.86 18.74
N PRO A 311 -10.06 -15.35 18.10
CA PRO A 311 -9.26 -14.55 17.18
C PRO A 311 -9.99 -14.19 15.89
N VAL A 312 -10.96 -14.98 15.43
CA VAL A 312 -11.79 -14.64 14.25
C VAL A 312 -12.68 -13.44 14.56
N ASN A 313 -13.27 -13.41 15.77
CA ASN A 313 -14.04 -12.25 16.22
C ASN A 313 -13.16 -11.00 16.44
N ALA A 314 -11.93 -11.18 16.89
CA ALA A 314 -10.96 -10.09 16.97
C ALA A 314 -10.60 -9.57 15.56
N ALA A 315 -10.38 -10.45 14.59
CA ALA A 315 -10.08 -10.09 13.19
C ALA A 315 -11.16 -9.17 12.60
N HIS A 316 -12.44 -9.49 12.78
CA HIS A 316 -13.52 -8.60 12.34
C HIS A 316 -13.45 -7.20 12.98
N SER A 317 -13.05 -7.11 14.25
CA SER A 317 -12.86 -5.83 14.94
C SER A 317 -11.71 -5.03 14.32
N LEU A 318 -10.57 -5.69 14.04
CA LEU A 318 -9.40 -5.06 13.41
C LEU A 318 -9.69 -4.64 11.97
N TYR A 319 -10.42 -5.45 11.20
CA TYR A 319 -10.87 -5.10 9.86
C TYR A 319 -11.71 -3.81 9.85
N HIS A 320 -12.64 -3.66 10.79
CA HIS A 320 -13.44 -2.43 10.91
C HIS A 320 -12.61 -1.19 11.28
N ASN A 321 -11.44 -1.37 11.90
CA ASN A 321 -10.48 -0.30 12.18
C ASN A 321 -9.51 -0.04 11.02
N GLY A 322 -9.68 -0.70 9.86
CA GLY A 322 -8.80 -0.53 8.69
C GLY A 322 -7.41 -1.11 8.88
N ILE A 323 -7.25 -2.10 9.76
CA ILE A 323 -5.96 -2.71 10.10
C ILE A 323 -5.75 -3.96 9.26
N THR A 324 -4.59 -4.03 8.60
CA THR A 324 -4.15 -5.23 7.87
C THR A 324 -3.48 -6.19 8.85
N VAL A 325 -3.88 -7.46 8.85
CA VAL A 325 -3.33 -8.47 9.78
C VAL A 325 -2.57 -9.55 9.02
N PHE A 326 -1.27 -9.65 9.30
CA PHE A 326 -0.46 -10.80 8.92
C PHE A 326 -0.42 -11.78 10.08
N THR A 327 -0.41 -13.08 9.77
CA THR A 327 -0.34 -14.11 10.80
C THR A 327 0.81 -15.06 10.53
N ILE A 328 1.51 -15.46 11.58
CA ILE A 328 2.59 -16.42 11.54
C ILE A 328 2.29 -17.51 12.56
N THR A 329 2.10 -18.73 12.09
CA THR A 329 2.01 -19.91 12.95
C THR A 329 3.37 -20.59 13.03
N PHE A 330 3.80 -20.91 14.25
CA PHE A 330 5.05 -21.60 14.52
C PHE A 330 4.76 -22.95 15.19
N SER A 331 5.50 -24.01 14.83
CA SER A 331 5.20 -25.41 15.23
C SER A 331 4.04 -26.07 14.48
N ASP A 332 4.08 -27.40 14.42
CA ASP A 332 3.05 -28.25 13.81
C ASP A 332 1.72 -28.26 14.59
N GLU A 333 1.74 -27.82 15.86
CA GLU A 333 0.57 -27.84 16.75
C GLU A 333 -0.35 -26.62 16.56
N ALA A 334 0.15 -25.57 15.91
CA ALA A 334 -0.57 -24.33 15.72
C ALA A 334 -1.78 -24.49 14.78
N ASP A 335 -2.90 -23.81 15.10
CA ASP A 335 -4.12 -23.86 14.29
C ASP A 335 -4.00 -22.99 13.02
N GLN A 336 -3.31 -23.54 12.01
CA GLN A 336 -3.05 -22.88 10.72
C GLN A 336 -4.33 -22.46 10.01
N ASN A 337 -5.38 -23.30 10.05
CA ASN A 337 -6.65 -23.02 9.39
C ASN A 337 -7.35 -21.80 10.01
N LYS A 338 -7.32 -21.66 11.33
CA LYS A 338 -7.88 -20.51 12.02
C LYS A 338 -7.07 -19.25 11.76
N MET A 339 -5.74 -19.32 11.82
CA MET A 339 -4.90 -18.15 11.57
C MET A 339 -4.94 -17.69 10.11
N LYS A 340 -5.08 -18.62 9.15
CA LYS A 340 -5.36 -18.27 7.76
C LYS A 340 -6.66 -17.48 7.62
N LYS A 341 -7.75 -17.92 8.27
CA LYS A 341 -9.03 -17.17 8.26
C LYS A 341 -8.87 -15.77 8.85
N VAL A 342 -8.10 -15.62 9.93
CA VAL A 342 -7.82 -14.31 10.55
C VAL A 342 -7.12 -13.37 9.56
N ALA A 343 -6.07 -13.84 8.89
CA ALA A 343 -5.37 -13.05 7.88
C ALA A 343 -6.28 -12.69 6.69
N ASP A 344 -7.04 -13.67 6.17
CA ASP A 344 -7.96 -13.46 5.05
C ASP A 344 -9.03 -12.39 5.36
N ILE A 345 -9.58 -12.36 6.59
CA ILE A 345 -10.58 -11.37 7.01
C ILE A 345 -10.03 -9.94 6.97
N CYS A 346 -8.78 -9.75 7.37
CA CYS A 346 -8.14 -8.44 7.45
C CYS A 346 -7.36 -8.05 6.18
N GLY A 347 -7.47 -8.84 5.10
CA GLY A 347 -6.78 -8.57 3.83
C GLY A 347 -5.26 -8.76 3.89
N GLY A 348 -4.75 -9.47 4.90
CA GLY A 348 -3.34 -9.84 4.98
C GLY A 348 -3.08 -11.27 4.50
N GLN A 349 -1.97 -11.85 4.95
CA GLN A 349 -1.55 -13.20 4.56
C GLN A 349 -1.08 -14.01 5.77
N HIS A 350 -1.29 -15.32 5.70
CA HIS A 350 -0.79 -16.30 6.67
C HIS A 350 0.50 -16.95 6.20
N PHE A 351 1.41 -17.14 7.14
CA PHE A 351 2.68 -17.84 6.98
C PHE A 351 2.80 -18.93 8.05
N HIS A 352 3.48 -20.02 7.70
CA HIS A 352 3.73 -21.12 8.61
C HIS A 352 5.21 -21.48 8.61
N ALA A 353 5.75 -21.70 9.81
CA ALA A 353 7.12 -22.07 10.03
C ALA A 353 7.19 -23.26 11.01
N VAL A 354 8.04 -24.22 10.69
CA VAL A 354 8.41 -25.33 11.59
C VAL A 354 9.86 -25.21 12.09
N THR A 355 10.64 -24.28 11.53
CA THR A 355 12.02 -24.01 11.94
C THR A 355 12.28 -22.52 12.11
N ALA A 356 13.29 -22.17 12.90
CA ALA A 356 13.76 -20.79 13.07
C ALA A 356 14.10 -20.10 11.74
N ALA A 357 14.68 -20.82 10.78
CA ALA A 357 15.01 -20.28 9.46
C ALA A 357 13.76 -19.90 8.67
N GLN A 358 12.75 -20.78 8.64
CA GLN A 358 11.47 -20.48 7.98
C GLN A 358 10.72 -19.33 8.67
N LEU A 359 10.85 -19.22 9.99
CA LEU A 359 10.27 -18.11 10.74
C LEU A 359 10.91 -16.77 10.32
N ALA A 360 12.24 -16.72 10.21
CA ALA A 360 12.94 -15.55 9.71
C ALA A 360 12.56 -15.21 8.25
N ASP A 361 12.37 -16.22 7.40
CA ASP A 361 11.90 -16.02 6.02
C ASP A 361 10.47 -15.47 5.96
N ALA A 362 9.58 -15.91 6.85
CA ALA A 362 8.22 -15.37 6.95
C ALA A 362 8.24 -13.86 7.28
N PHE A 363 9.08 -13.43 8.23
CA PHE A 363 9.25 -12.01 8.53
C PHE A 363 9.84 -11.22 7.35
N ARG A 364 10.78 -11.79 6.59
CA ARG A 364 11.31 -11.17 5.35
C ARG A 364 10.23 -10.95 4.31
N GLU A 365 9.39 -11.94 4.06
CA GLU A 365 8.30 -11.85 3.11
C GLU A 365 7.24 -10.83 3.53
N ILE A 366 6.94 -10.72 4.83
CA ILE A 366 6.03 -9.70 5.35
C ILE A 366 6.61 -8.30 5.12
N ALA A 367 7.87 -8.07 5.48
CA ALA A 367 8.52 -6.76 5.30
C ALA A 367 8.46 -6.27 3.85
N ARG A 368 8.63 -7.16 2.86
CA ARG A 368 8.56 -6.83 1.43
C ARG A 368 7.16 -6.53 0.89
N ARG A 369 6.11 -7.01 1.56
CA ARG A 369 4.70 -6.92 1.10
C ARG A 369 3.94 -5.73 1.70
N LEU A 370 4.61 -4.97 2.53
CA LEU A 370 4.07 -3.79 3.16
C LEU A 370 3.62 -2.73 2.10
N PRO A 371 2.42 -2.12 2.24
CA PRO A 371 1.74 -1.42 1.14
C PRO A 371 2.29 -0.02 0.79
N SER A 372 2.21 0.34 -0.50
CA SER A 372 2.47 1.71 -1.04
C SER A 372 1.15 2.43 -1.41
N LEU A 373 1.09 3.77 -1.27
CA LEU A 373 -0.09 4.58 -1.60
C LEU A 373 0.12 5.47 -2.85
N LEU A 374 -0.98 5.93 -3.44
CA LEU A 374 -1.00 6.94 -4.51
C LEU A 374 -1.55 8.25 -3.96
N THR A 375 -0.89 9.37 -4.26
CA THR A 375 -1.26 10.69 -3.74
C THR A 375 -1.26 11.69 -4.87
N LYS A 376 -2.43 12.27 -5.16
CA LYS A 376 -2.64 13.19 -6.28
C LYS A 376 -1.56 14.25 -6.46
#